data_AF-A0A934YUQ7-F1
#
_entry.id   AF-A0A934YUQ7-F1
#
_cell.length_a   1.000
_cell.length_b   1.000
_cell.length_c   1.000
_cell.angle_alpha   90.00
_cell.angle_beta   90.00
_cell.angle_gamma   90.00
#
_symmetry.space_group_name_H-M   'P 1'
#
loop_
_entity.id
_entity.type
_entity.pdbx_description
1 polymer ?
#
loop_
_entity_poly.entity_id
_entity_poly.type
_entity_poly.pdbx_seq_one_letter_code
_entity_poly.pdbx_strand_id
1 'polypeptide(L)'
;MRAVAKFLSVLLHPLFMPLYLVMLIFQIDPHVAFFLAPEHRWIIFGMVALMTIAFPLTSTVLLLRTGIISSLQMPERGERIPPYLLTLIYYGMMWYLLQRTPLHWTVGALFIGIFVALLFTTLITLKWKISAHMVGIGGVLGAICGLTTLHGLNTFFVIAGLILVAGILGTMRLLITDHTPAQIYAGTALGVACTYASVIFGIGS
;
A
#
# COMPACT_ATOMS: atom_id res chain seq x y z
N MET A 1 -24.12 5.13 -9.85
CA MET A 1 -23.47 4.44 -8.71
C MET A 1 -22.27 3.57 -9.12
N ARG A 2 -22.42 2.55 -9.99
CA ARG A 2 -21.28 1.68 -10.38
C ARG A 2 -20.10 2.41 -11.05
N ALA A 3 -20.34 3.44 -11.86
CA ALA A 3 -19.26 4.22 -12.49
C ALA A 3 -18.39 4.95 -11.46
N VAL A 4 -19.02 5.63 -10.50
CA VAL A 4 -18.33 6.30 -9.38
C VAL A 4 -17.51 5.31 -8.56
N ALA A 5 -18.08 4.15 -8.25
CA ALA A 5 -17.40 3.11 -7.48
C ALA A 5 -16.16 2.54 -8.22
N LYS A 6 -16.25 2.35 -9.53
CA LYS A 6 -15.11 1.96 -10.37
C LYS A 6 -14.03 3.04 -10.39
N PHE A 7 -14.41 4.30 -10.62
CA PHE A 7 -13.48 5.42 -10.63
C PHE A 7 -12.73 5.55 -9.30
N LEU A 8 -13.44 5.56 -8.18
CA LEU A 8 -12.82 5.65 -6.85
C LEU A 8 -11.94 4.45 -6.52
N SER A 9 -12.32 3.24 -6.96
CA SER A 9 -11.47 2.06 -6.78
C SER A 9 -10.17 2.13 -7.58
N VAL A 10 -10.19 2.77 -8.76
CA VAL A 10 -8.96 3.01 -9.56
C VAL A 10 -8.12 4.10 -8.90
N LEU A 11 -8.72 5.20 -8.44
CA LEU A 11 -8.00 6.28 -7.75
C LEU A 11 -7.31 5.79 -6.47
N LEU A 12 -7.99 4.91 -5.72
CA LEU A 12 -7.52 4.30 -4.47
C LEU A 12 -6.99 2.89 -4.69
N HIS A 13 -6.40 2.64 -5.86
CA HIS A 13 -5.80 1.34 -6.16
C HIS A 13 -4.55 1.10 -5.28
N PRO A 14 -4.29 -0.15 -4.82
CA PRO A 14 -3.14 -0.48 -3.96
C PRO A 14 -1.79 0.00 -4.48
N LEU A 15 -1.60 0.00 -5.80
CA LEU A 15 -0.36 0.43 -6.46
C LEU A 15 -0.04 1.91 -6.18
N PHE A 16 -1.06 2.75 -5.98
CA PHE A 16 -0.86 4.17 -5.67
C PHE A 16 -0.65 4.44 -4.16
N MET A 17 -0.99 3.49 -3.29
CA MET A 17 -0.97 3.69 -1.83
C MET A 17 0.42 4.03 -1.28
N PRO A 18 1.53 3.37 -1.68
CA PRO A 18 2.86 3.77 -1.23
C PRO A 18 3.24 5.18 -1.66
N LEU A 19 2.81 5.60 -2.85
CA LEU A 19 3.07 6.95 -3.35
C LEU A 19 2.32 8.00 -2.51
N TYR A 20 1.04 7.76 -2.24
CA TYR A 20 0.25 8.63 -1.35
C TYR A 20 0.82 8.68 0.06
N LEU A 21 1.29 7.55 0.60
CA LEU A 21 1.95 7.51 1.90
C LEU A 21 3.18 8.40 1.92
N VAL A 22 4.09 8.26 0.93
CA VAL A 22 5.30 9.07 0.86
C VAL A 22 4.96 10.56 0.71
N MET A 23 3.92 10.90 -0.04
CA MET A 23 3.43 12.29 -0.16
C MET A 23 2.98 12.83 1.19
N LEU A 24 2.18 12.06 1.93
CA LEU A 24 1.67 12.44 3.24
C LEU A 24 2.79 12.60 4.26
N ILE A 25 3.69 11.63 4.40
CA ILE A 25 4.75 11.68 5.44
C ILE A 25 5.70 12.85 5.25
N PHE A 26 6.04 13.21 3.99
CA PHE A 26 6.88 14.40 3.74
C PHE A 26 6.19 15.72 4.08
N GLN A 27 4.85 15.73 4.21
CA GLN A 27 4.08 16.91 4.59
C GLN A 27 3.83 16.97 6.10
N ILE A 28 3.58 15.83 6.75
CA ILE A 28 3.09 15.81 8.13
C ILE A 28 4.15 15.43 9.16
N ASP A 29 5.28 14.86 8.75
CA ASP A 29 6.33 14.39 9.65
C ASP A 29 7.65 15.17 9.44
N PRO A 30 7.95 16.14 10.32
CA PRO A 30 9.21 16.89 10.28
C PRO A 30 10.45 16.00 10.40
N HIS A 31 10.37 14.88 11.12
CA HIS A 31 11.51 13.98 11.31
C HIS A 31 11.89 13.27 10.01
N VAL A 32 10.92 13.00 9.13
CA VAL A 32 11.21 12.47 7.79
C VAL A 32 11.61 13.57 6.83
N ALA A 33 10.91 14.71 6.88
CA ALA A 33 11.10 15.83 5.97
C ALA A 33 12.45 16.55 6.13
N PHE A 34 13.05 16.51 7.33
CA PHE A 34 14.32 17.16 7.64
C PHE A 34 15.52 16.54 6.92
N PHE A 35 15.50 15.22 6.71
CA PHE A 35 16.64 14.47 6.16
C PHE A 35 16.83 14.66 4.65
N LEU A 36 15.83 15.21 3.96
CA LEU A 36 15.88 15.36 2.51
C LEU A 36 15.38 16.74 2.08
N ALA A 37 16.30 17.50 1.48
CA ALA A 37 15.98 18.80 0.90
C ALA A 37 14.82 18.68 -0.11
N PRO A 38 13.90 19.66 -0.18
CA PRO A 38 12.69 19.56 -1.01
C PRO A 38 12.95 19.18 -2.47
N GLU A 39 14.03 19.68 -3.05
CA GLU A 39 14.44 19.41 -4.43
C GLU A 39 14.78 17.93 -4.70
N HIS A 40 15.28 17.21 -3.69
CA HIS A 40 15.65 15.80 -3.80
C HIS A 40 14.47 14.84 -3.57
N ARG A 41 13.34 15.34 -3.02
CA ARG A 41 12.15 14.50 -2.74
C ARG A 41 11.56 13.90 -4.01
N TRP A 42 11.69 14.58 -5.14
CA TRP A 42 11.24 14.10 -6.45
C TRP A 42 11.92 12.80 -6.89
N ILE A 43 13.17 12.59 -6.49
CA ILE A 43 13.90 11.34 -6.79
C ILE A 43 13.25 10.18 -6.02
N ILE A 44 12.91 10.37 -4.75
CA ILE A 44 12.20 9.37 -3.94
C ILE A 44 10.80 9.11 -4.52
N PHE A 45 10.06 10.15 -4.89
CA PHE A 45 8.76 9.98 -5.54
C PHE A 45 8.85 9.20 -6.84
N GLY A 46 9.80 9.54 -7.71
CA GLY A 46 10.04 8.83 -8.97
C GLY A 46 10.40 7.37 -8.74
N MET A 47 11.29 7.09 -7.78
CA MET A 47 11.65 5.72 -7.40
C MET A 47 10.43 4.93 -6.90
N VAL A 48 9.61 5.53 -6.03
CA VAL A 48 8.39 4.91 -5.48
C VAL A 48 7.37 4.65 -6.58
N ALA A 49 7.12 5.63 -7.45
CA ALA A 49 6.21 5.46 -8.58
C ALA A 49 6.69 4.36 -9.54
N LEU A 50 8.01 4.29 -9.82
CA LEU A 50 8.58 3.28 -10.70
C LEU A 50 8.36 1.86 -10.14
N MET A 51 8.73 1.64 -8.87
CA MET A 51 8.68 0.30 -8.27
C MET A 51 7.27 -0.15 -7.87
N THR A 52 6.37 0.78 -7.55
CA THR A 52 5.04 0.45 -7.02
C THR A 52 3.91 0.59 -8.05
N ILE A 53 4.15 1.29 -9.16
CA ILE A 53 3.15 1.47 -10.23
C ILE A 53 3.69 0.93 -11.54
N ALA A 54 4.79 1.50 -12.06
CA ALA A 54 5.23 1.22 -13.42
C ALA A 54 5.65 -0.25 -13.62
N PHE A 55 6.48 -0.80 -12.74
CA PHE A 55 6.92 -2.20 -12.84
C PHE A 55 5.79 -3.21 -12.58
N PRO A 56 5.00 -3.12 -11.48
CA PRO A 56 3.86 -4.01 -11.30
C PRO A 56 2.85 -3.97 -12.43
N LEU A 57 2.53 -2.77 -12.96
CA LEU A 57 1.56 -2.62 -14.04
C LEU A 57 2.09 -3.23 -15.34
N THR A 58 3.34 -2.93 -15.71
CA THR A 58 3.97 -3.50 -16.90
C THR A 58 3.98 -5.03 -16.83
N SER A 59 4.40 -5.57 -15.69
CA SER A 59 4.40 -7.02 -15.46
C SER A 59 3.02 -7.64 -15.50
N THR A 60 2.01 -6.98 -14.94
CA THR A 60 0.62 -7.44 -15.01
C THR A 60 0.11 -7.46 -16.45
N VAL A 61 0.44 -6.45 -17.26
CA VAL A 61 0.09 -6.42 -18.69
C VAL A 61 0.81 -7.52 -19.46
N LEU A 62 2.07 -7.81 -19.14
CA LEU A 62 2.80 -8.93 -19.75
C LEU A 62 2.13 -10.27 -19.41
N LEU A 63 1.75 -10.50 -18.15
CA LEU A 63 1.02 -11.69 -17.72
C LEU A 63 -0.33 -11.84 -18.45
N LEU A 64 -1.01 -10.73 -18.73
CA LEU A 64 -2.24 -10.73 -19.54
C LEU A 64 -1.95 -11.15 -20.99
N ARG A 65 -0.89 -10.60 -21.59
CA ARG A 65 -0.52 -10.92 -22.99
C ARG A 65 -0.03 -12.35 -23.16
N THR A 66 0.57 -12.96 -22.14
CA THR A 66 0.99 -14.37 -22.17
C THR A 66 -0.12 -15.34 -21.81
N GLY A 67 -1.31 -14.85 -21.45
CA GLY A 67 -2.46 -15.69 -21.08
C GLY A 67 -2.38 -16.30 -19.68
N ILE A 68 -1.44 -15.86 -18.83
CA ILE A 68 -1.36 -16.32 -17.44
C ILE A 68 -2.53 -15.77 -16.60
N ILE A 69 -3.01 -14.57 -16.92
CA ILE A 69 -4.24 -14.00 -16.37
C ILE A 69 -5.24 -13.75 -17.49
N SER A 70 -6.52 -13.98 -17.25
CA SER A 70 -7.58 -13.78 -18.24
C SER A 70 -8.00 -12.31 -18.40
N SER A 71 -7.88 -11.51 -17.34
CA SER A 71 -8.27 -10.10 -17.33
C SER A 71 -7.55 -9.31 -16.24
N LEU A 72 -7.49 -7.98 -16.37
CA LEU A 72 -6.93 -7.11 -15.32
C LEU A 72 -7.76 -7.12 -14.03
N GLN A 73 -9.03 -7.51 -14.10
CA GLN A 73 -9.90 -7.62 -12.94
C GLN A 73 -9.63 -8.88 -12.12
N MET A 74 -8.96 -9.89 -12.71
CA MET A 74 -8.54 -11.14 -12.06
C MET A 74 -9.68 -11.75 -11.21
N PRO A 75 -10.79 -12.18 -11.86
CA PRO A 75 -11.95 -12.72 -11.15
C PRO A 75 -11.56 -13.96 -10.35
N GLU A 76 -10.65 -14.77 -10.89
CA GLU A 76 -10.15 -15.96 -10.23
C GLU A 76 -9.04 -15.67 -9.23
N ARG A 77 -9.08 -16.42 -8.12
CA ARG A 77 -8.13 -16.22 -7.01
C ARG A 77 -6.69 -16.52 -7.44
N GLY A 78 -6.51 -17.58 -8.24
CA GLY A 78 -5.21 -18.02 -8.72
C GLY A 78 -4.50 -17.00 -9.60
N GLU A 79 -5.27 -16.22 -10.39
CA GLU A 79 -4.73 -15.20 -11.28
C GLU A 79 -4.08 -14.01 -10.54
N ARG A 80 -4.43 -13.82 -9.26
CA ARG A 80 -3.86 -12.75 -8.42
C ARG A 80 -2.47 -13.09 -7.90
N ILE A 81 -2.12 -14.37 -7.83
CA ILE A 81 -0.87 -14.82 -7.21
C ILE A 81 0.36 -14.39 -8.02
N PRO A 82 0.44 -14.61 -9.36
CA PRO A 82 1.62 -14.19 -10.11
C PRO A 82 1.87 -12.68 -10.04
N PRO A 83 0.88 -11.78 -10.23
CA PRO A 83 1.05 -10.34 -10.04
C PRO A 83 1.53 -9.97 -8.62
N TYR A 84 1.01 -10.62 -7.58
CA TYR A 84 1.43 -10.33 -6.19
C TYR A 84 2.86 -10.77 -5.91
N LEU A 85 3.29 -11.94 -6.42
CA LEU A 85 4.68 -12.39 -6.28
C LEU A 85 5.67 -11.46 -7.00
N LEU A 86 5.34 -11.00 -8.20
CA LEU A 86 6.16 -9.99 -8.90
C LEU A 86 6.21 -8.67 -8.11
N THR A 87 5.06 -8.23 -7.58
CA THR A 87 4.98 -7.02 -6.76
C THR A 87 5.80 -7.14 -5.47
N LEU A 88 5.85 -8.33 -4.85
CA LEU A 88 6.74 -8.61 -3.70
C LEU A 88 8.21 -8.40 -4.05
N ILE A 89 8.67 -8.87 -5.21
CA ILE A 89 10.05 -8.66 -5.66
C ILE A 89 10.34 -7.17 -5.79
N TYR A 90 9.46 -6.41 -6.44
CA TYR A 90 9.64 -4.96 -6.59
C TYR A 90 9.60 -4.21 -5.24
N TYR A 91 8.79 -4.66 -4.29
CA TYR A 91 8.72 -4.05 -2.96
C TYR A 91 9.96 -4.38 -2.12
N GLY A 92 10.52 -5.58 -2.26
CA GLY A 92 11.81 -5.94 -1.67
C GLY A 92 12.95 -5.10 -2.25
N MET A 93 12.98 -4.90 -3.57
CA MET A 93 13.94 -4.02 -4.23
C MET A 93 13.78 -2.56 -3.78
N MET A 94 12.54 -2.06 -3.69
CA MET A 94 12.23 -0.73 -3.19
C MET A 94 12.77 -0.54 -1.77
N TRP A 95 12.48 -1.46 -0.86
CA TRP A 95 13.00 -1.41 0.51
C TRP A 95 14.52 -1.37 0.51
N TYR A 96 15.19 -2.24 -0.24
CA TYR A 96 16.65 -2.25 -0.35
C TYR A 96 17.21 -0.91 -0.87
N LEU A 97 16.58 -0.31 -1.89
CA LEU A 97 17.02 0.98 -2.43
C LEU A 97 16.82 2.11 -1.43
N LEU A 98 15.73 2.12 -0.67
CA LEU A 98 15.49 3.11 0.38
C LEU A 98 16.57 3.08 1.47
N GLN A 99 17.09 1.91 1.82
CA GLN A 99 18.23 1.78 2.75
C GLN A 99 19.54 2.41 2.22
N ARG A 100 19.61 2.74 0.93
CA ARG A 100 20.75 3.42 0.30
C ARG A 100 20.53 4.93 0.16
N THR A 101 19.44 5.45 0.72
CA THR A 101 19.12 6.88 0.72
C THR A 101 19.32 7.47 2.12
N PRO A 102 19.61 8.77 2.26
CA PRO A 102 19.81 9.41 3.57
C PRO A 102 18.49 9.66 4.32
N LEU A 103 17.43 8.91 4.04
CA LEU A 103 16.12 9.08 4.67
C LEU A 103 16.13 8.62 6.12
N HIS A 104 15.21 9.18 6.92
CA HIS A 104 14.98 8.69 8.27
C HIS A 104 14.58 7.21 8.23
N TRP A 105 15.12 6.41 9.15
CA TRP A 105 14.97 4.95 9.18
C TRP A 105 13.50 4.49 9.19
N THR A 106 12.58 5.33 9.70
CA THR A 106 11.15 5.04 9.70
C THR A 106 10.59 4.83 8.29
N VAL A 107 11.18 5.43 7.25
CA VAL A 107 10.77 5.16 5.87
C VAL A 107 11.08 3.73 5.47
N GLY A 108 12.27 3.21 5.83
CA GLY A 108 12.61 1.80 5.65
C GLY A 108 11.64 0.89 6.41
N ALA A 109 11.36 1.21 7.68
CA ALA A 109 10.41 0.49 8.51
C ALA A 109 8.98 0.48 7.94
N LEU A 110 8.54 1.58 7.34
CA LEU A 110 7.25 1.63 6.65
C LEU A 110 7.19 0.68 5.45
N PHE A 111 8.22 0.71 4.59
CA PHE A 111 8.22 -0.09 3.37
C PHE A 111 8.39 -1.58 3.63
N ILE A 112 9.11 -1.99 4.68
CA ILE A 112 9.13 -3.40 5.08
C ILE A 112 7.78 -3.83 5.67
N GLY A 113 7.09 -2.95 6.41
CA GLY A 113 5.74 -3.21 6.89
C GLY A 113 4.75 -3.43 5.74
N ILE A 114 4.85 -2.61 4.68
CA ILE A 114 4.05 -2.78 3.46
C ILE A 114 4.40 -4.09 2.75
N PHE A 115 5.69 -4.44 2.63
CA PHE A 115 6.14 -5.71 2.06
C PHE A 115 5.55 -6.91 2.83
N VAL A 116 5.61 -6.88 4.16
CA VAL A 116 5.04 -7.94 5.03
C VAL A 116 3.52 -8.01 4.87
N ALA A 117 2.83 -6.87 4.78
CA ALA A 117 1.40 -6.84 4.51
C ALA A 117 1.04 -7.49 3.17
N LEU A 118 1.82 -7.23 2.12
CA LEU A 118 1.65 -7.84 0.80
C LEU A 118 1.97 -9.35 0.83
N LEU A 119 2.98 -9.75 1.60
CA LEU A 119 3.34 -11.16 1.78
C LEU A 119 2.18 -11.93 2.40
N PHE A 120 1.64 -11.44 3.53
CA PHE A 120 0.47 -12.05 4.15
C PHE A 120 -0.77 -11.98 3.27
N THR A 121 -0.97 -10.89 2.53
CA THR A 121 -2.05 -10.78 1.55
C THR A 121 -1.96 -11.89 0.50
N THR A 122 -0.75 -12.17 0.01
CA THR A 122 -0.49 -13.23 -0.97
C THR A 122 -0.79 -14.61 -0.37
N LEU A 123 -0.29 -14.89 0.84
CA LEU A 123 -0.51 -16.15 1.54
C LEU A 123 -2.00 -16.40 1.83
N ILE A 124 -2.70 -15.39 2.35
CA ILE A 124 -4.15 -15.47 2.60
C ILE A 124 -4.90 -15.67 1.30
N THR A 125 -4.50 -14.97 0.22
CA THR A 125 -5.09 -15.12 -1.12
C THR A 125 -4.90 -16.52 -1.69
N LEU A 126 -4.01 -17.38 -1.17
CA LEU A 126 -3.98 -18.79 -1.59
C LEU A 126 -5.26 -19.55 -1.21
N LYS A 127 -5.99 -19.12 -0.18
CA LYS A 127 -7.18 -19.79 0.35
C LYS A 127 -8.42 -18.90 0.40
N TRP A 128 -8.27 -17.58 0.55
CA TRP A 128 -9.39 -16.66 0.73
C TRP A 128 -9.13 -15.31 0.04
N LYS A 129 -10.10 -14.83 -0.78
CA LYS A 129 -9.98 -13.62 -1.61
C LYS A 129 -10.02 -12.32 -0.77
N ILE A 130 -9.03 -12.11 0.11
CA ILE A 130 -8.87 -10.88 0.89
C ILE A 130 -8.75 -9.65 -0.03
N SER A 131 -9.22 -8.49 0.43
CA SER A 131 -9.22 -7.28 -0.39
C SER A 131 -7.89 -6.53 -0.29
N ALA A 132 -7.06 -6.61 -1.33
CA ALA A 132 -5.80 -5.85 -1.40
C ALA A 132 -5.99 -4.32 -1.38
N HIS A 133 -7.13 -3.82 -1.88
CA HIS A 133 -7.50 -2.40 -1.77
C HIS A 133 -7.59 -1.96 -0.31
N MET A 134 -8.20 -2.81 0.52
CA MET A 134 -8.33 -2.54 1.95
C MET A 134 -7.01 -2.72 2.70
N VAL A 135 -6.17 -3.68 2.29
CA VAL A 135 -4.79 -3.79 2.81
C VAL A 135 -3.98 -2.54 2.49
N GLY A 136 -4.10 -2.01 1.28
CA GLY A 136 -3.39 -0.80 0.85
C GLY A 136 -3.74 0.41 1.71
N ILE A 137 -5.02 0.77 1.82
CA ILE A 137 -5.44 1.93 2.63
C ILE A 137 -5.25 1.67 4.14
N GLY A 138 -5.42 0.43 4.59
CA GLY A 138 -5.10 0.02 5.96
C GLY A 138 -3.62 0.21 6.28
N GLY A 139 -2.73 -0.09 5.32
CA GLY A 139 -1.30 0.15 5.45
C GLY A 139 -0.95 1.63 5.56
N VAL A 140 -1.61 2.51 4.80
CA VAL A 140 -1.44 3.96 4.96
C VAL A 140 -1.90 4.40 6.35
N LEU A 141 -3.07 3.92 6.80
CA LEU A 141 -3.60 4.25 8.12
C LEU A 141 -2.67 3.78 9.25
N GLY A 142 -2.21 2.53 9.23
CA GLY A 142 -1.31 1.99 10.25
C GLY A 142 0.06 2.68 10.27
N ALA A 143 0.58 3.03 9.10
CA ALA A 143 1.79 3.84 8.96
C ALA A 143 1.66 5.21 9.65
N ILE A 144 0.58 5.95 9.36
CA ILE A 144 0.36 7.27 9.97
C ILE A 144 0.15 7.13 11.48
N CYS A 145 -0.63 6.14 11.93
CA CYS A 145 -0.79 5.86 13.36
C CYS A 145 0.56 5.54 14.04
N GLY A 146 1.42 4.75 13.39
CA GLY A 146 2.73 4.37 13.91
C GLY A 146 3.64 5.58 14.09
N LEU A 147 3.74 6.43 13.06
CA LEU A 147 4.52 7.67 13.11
C LEU A 147 3.97 8.65 14.14
N THR A 148 2.64 8.72 14.26
CA THR A 148 1.96 9.56 15.25
C THR A 148 2.36 9.19 16.67
N THR A 149 2.34 7.89 16.98
CA THR A 149 2.78 7.38 18.29
C THR A 149 4.29 7.57 18.49
N LEU A 150 5.11 7.29 17.47
CA LEU A 150 6.57 7.30 17.59
C LEU A 150 7.16 8.72 17.69
N HIS A 151 6.66 9.65 16.89
CA HIS A 151 7.17 11.03 16.80
C HIS A 151 6.28 12.06 17.52
N GLY A 152 5.17 11.63 18.14
CA GLY A 152 4.27 12.54 18.86
C GLY A 152 3.55 13.56 17.97
N LEU A 153 3.25 13.19 16.72
CA LEU A 153 2.63 14.08 15.73
C LEU A 153 1.16 14.37 16.07
N ASN A 154 0.65 15.56 15.73
CA ASN A 154 -0.79 15.84 15.79
C ASN A 154 -1.45 15.57 14.43
N THR A 155 -1.86 14.33 14.18
CA THR A 155 -2.41 13.86 12.89
C THR A 155 -3.89 13.50 12.95
N PHE A 156 -4.62 13.96 13.98
CA PHE A 156 -6.01 13.58 14.22
C PHE A 156 -6.89 13.71 12.98
N PHE A 157 -6.86 14.86 12.31
CA PHE A 157 -7.66 15.10 11.10
C PHE A 157 -7.24 14.24 9.91
N VAL A 158 -5.94 13.90 9.79
CA VAL A 158 -5.43 13.01 8.74
C VAL A 158 -5.94 11.59 8.97
N ILE A 159 -5.85 11.08 10.20
CA ILE A 159 -6.34 9.75 10.57
C ILE A 159 -7.87 9.67 10.38
N ALA A 160 -8.62 10.66 10.86
CA ALA A 160 -10.06 10.72 10.66
C ALA A 160 -10.44 10.72 9.17
N GLY A 161 -9.73 11.51 8.35
CA GLY A 161 -9.90 11.53 6.90
C GLY A 161 -9.61 10.17 6.26
N LEU A 162 -8.51 9.52 6.63
CA LEU A 162 -8.15 8.18 6.13
C LEU A 162 -9.19 7.12 6.49
N ILE A 163 -9.76 7.17 7.70
CA ILE A 163 -10.84 6.26 8.10
C ILE A 163 -12.09 6.48 7.24
N LEU A 164 -12.48 7.72 6.97
CA LEU A 164 -13.61 8.04 6.10
C LEU A 164 -13.37 7.54 4.67
N VAL A 165 -12.17 7.78 4.12
CA VAL A 165 -11.79 7.30 2.77
C VAL A 165 -11.75 5.78 2.72
N ALA A 166 -11.28 5.11 3.78
CA ALA A 166 -11.31 3.65 3.89
C ALA A 166 -12.75 3.11 3.94
N GLY A 167 -13.65 3.77 4.66
CA GLY A 167 -15.08 3.44 4.68
C GLY A 167 -15.70 3.55 3.28
N ILE A 168 -15.48 4.66 2.59
CA ILE A 168 -15.95 4.88 1.22
C ILE A 168 -15.40 3.80 0.28
N LEU A 169 -14.08 3.54 0.31
CA LEU A 169 -13.44 2.52 -0.51
C LEU A 169 -14.03 1.13 -0.23
N GLY A 170 -14.18 0.76 1.04
CA GLY A 170 -14.79 -0.50 1.46
C GLY A 170 -16.19 -0.68 0.89
N THR A 171 -17.04 0.35 0.99
CA THR A 171 -18.37 0.35 0.37
C THR A 171 -18.29 0.18 -1.15
N MET A 172 -17.38 0.90 -1.83
CA MET A 172 -17.22 0.75 -3.28
C MET A 172 -16.80 -0.68 -3.67
N ARG A 173 -15.91 -1.31 -2.90
CA ARG A 173 -15.49 -2.70 -3.12
C ARG A 173 -16.66 -3.68 -2.96
N LEU A 174 -17.49 -3.51 -1.94
CA LEU A 174 -18.70 -4.33 -1.77
C LEU A 174 -19.71 -4.14 -2.92
N LEU A 175 -19.76 -2.96 -3.53
CA LEU A 175 -20.71 -2.66 -4.61
C LEU A 175 -20.28 -3.17 -5.99
N ILE A 176 -18.97 -3.28 -6.26
CA ILE A 176 -18.46 -3.59 -7.61
C ILE A 176 -17.74 -4.94 -7.72
N THR A 177 -17.53 -5.65 -6.61
CA THR A 177 -16.87 -6.96 -6.60
C THR A 177 -17.57 -7.93 -5.65
N ASP A 178 -17.23 -9.21 -5.76
CA ASP A 178 -17.79 -10.27 -4.91
C ASP A 178 -17.11 -10.36 -3.53
N HIS A 179 -16.60 -9.23 -3.03
CA HIS A 179 -15.99 -9.20 -1.71
C HIS A 179 -17.05 -9.28 -0.61
N THR A 180 -16.72 -9.96 0.48
CA THR A 180 -17.55 -9.98 1.69
C THR A 180 -17.06 -8.94 2.71
N PRO A 181 -17.91 -8.47 3.64
CA PRO A 181 -17.47 -7.57 4.72
C PRO A 181 -16.27 -8.09 5.49
N ALA A 182 -16.21 -9.41 5.76
CA ALA A 182 -15.07 -10.03 6.41
C ALA A 182 -13.76 -9.82 5.62
N GLN A 183 -13.77 -9.92 4.28
CA GLN A 183 -12.59 -9.69 3.45
C GLN A 183 -12.14 -8.23 3.45
N ILE A 184 -13.09 -7.30 3.60
CA ILE A 184 -12.83 -5.86 3.70
C ILE A 184 -12.19 -5.50 5.04
N TYR A 185 -12.80 -5.96 6.15
CA TYR A 185 -12.28 -5.69 7.49
C TYR A 185 -10.95 -6.38 7.74
N ALA A 186 -10.81 -7.66 7.35
CA ALA A 186 -9.55 -8.37 7.48
C ALA A 186 -8.43 -7.71 6.67
N GLY A 187 -8.72 -7.22 5.46
CA GLY A 187 -7.75 -6.47 4.65
C GLY A 187 -7.28 -5.20 5.36
N THR A 188 -8.22 -4.41 5.86
CA THR A 188 -7.90 -3.17 6.60
C THR A 188 -7.06 -3.47 7.84
N ALA A 189 -7.49 -4.42 8.67
CA ALA A 189 -6.81 -4.80 9.90
C ALA A 189 -5.39 -5.32 9.64
N LEU A 190 -5.21 -6.15 8.59
CA LEU A 190 -3.90 -6.66 8.20
C LEU A 190 -2.94 -5.53 7.82
N GLY A 191 -3.39 -4.61 6.95
CA GLY A 191 -2.59 -3.45 6.54
C GLY A 191 -2.16 -2.59 7.71
N VAL A 192 -3.13 -2.26 8.59
CA VAL A 192 -2.88 -1.46 9.81
C VAL A 192 -1.86 -2.16 10.70
N ALA A 193 -2.10 -3.42 11.05
CA ALA A 193 -1.25 -4.16 11.98
C ALA A 193 0.19 -4.27 11.47
N CYS A 194 0.40 -4.63 10.21
CA CYS A 194 1.74 -4.82 9.65
C CYS A 194 2.55 -3.52 9.65
N THR A 195 1.99 -2.44 9.13
CA THR A 195 2.69 -1.14 9.03
C THR A 195 2.88 -0.47 10.39
N TYR A 196 1.87 -0.53 11.27
CA TYR A 196 1.97 0.01 12.63
C TYR A 196 3.04 -0.71 13.43
N ALA A 197 3.01 -2.05 13.48
CA ALA A 197 3.99 -2.84 14.20
C ALA A 197 5.41 -2.60 13.65
N SER A 198 5.55 -2.52 12.33
CA SER A 198 6.84 -2.28 11.70
C SER A 198 7.48 -0.96 12.13
N VAL A 199 6.69 0.11 12.21
CA VAL A 199 7.17 1.42 12.67
C VAL A 199 7.52 1.41 14.16
N ILE A 200 6.63 0.88 15.00
CA ILE A 200 6.80 0.90 16.47
C ILE A 200 7.98 0.05 16.92
N PHE A 201 8.20 -1.11 16.29
CA PHE A 201 9.27 -2.02 16.67
C PHE A 201 10.57 -1.80 15.88
N GLY A 202 10.62 -0.82 14.98
CA GLY A 202 11.81 -0.59 14.15
C GLY A 202 12.17 -1.79 13.28
N ILE A 203 11.18 -2.48 12.73
CA ILE A 203 11.47 -3.65 11.89
C ILE A 203 12.14 -3.15 10.62
N GLY A 204 13.30 -3.72 10.27
CA GLY A 204 14.02 -3.40 9.03
C GLY A 204 14.57 -1.97 8.96
N SER A 205 14.78 -1.33 10.12
CA SER A 205 15.59 -0.11 10.29
C SER A 205 17.07 -0.43 10.40
#